data_AF-A0A2K9NS93-F1
#
_entry.id   AF-A0A2K9NS93-F1
#
_cell.length_a   1.000
_cell.length_b   1.000
_cell.length_c   1.000
_cell.angle_alpha   90.00
_cell.angle_beta   90.00
_cell.angle_gamma   90.00
#
_symmetry.space_group_name_H-M   'P 1'
#
loop_
_entity.id
_entity.type
_entity.pdbx_description
1 polymer ?
#
loop_
_entity_poly.entity_id
_entity_poly.type
_entity_poly.pdbx_seq_one_letter_code
_entity_poly.pdbx_strand_id
1 'polypeptide(L)'
;MKKHYPIILLSLSLSTMLAFKAGDEIELDSFLNARANPNFLRSAANIKTTLKKGTTGDVLEIKKFSSGNSGIKIKVTSGTHAGESYWVYYNKNNPAIKLTDKKQKDSTTPERLNLKDSPRSETLRDTAAVRDLTESALVQTSMQAQTLTSTVNETLTPPVLDCPPKVETKPEVVLSSVPEDNYQVSDLVAPFRDRPGVRQGYPGCRNTSSNPIYAVCRVGAETNPPDGFKIFNGGPNAIVATNEYYINRTFEFDSPDRARSDMKLMISDAPDDTTSHTTYSIMLFFPRTSLPSIKEVGNELHVTLPNGEAVQYNAKTGEIIGGVLTEGKMAQDPKNKNKAFPPAVKYNGSGVVIRADKSGDLPYGDIELRDGSSAPSVTIATVSKKGHKDCKIPSKDIWYNDAEKKDVLIRPEYATDAGLDSFLKKKCGFSLF
;
A
#
# COMPACT_ATOMS: atom_id res chain seq x y z
N MET A 1 -27.53 -68.55 -4.56
CA MET A 1 -27.95 -67.17 -4.20
C MET A 1 -27.52 -66.89 -2.77
N LYS A 2 -26.40 -66.17 -2.55
CA LYS A 2 -25.93 -65.78 -1.21
C LYS A 2 -26.47 -64.37 -0.91
N LYS A 3 -27.28 -64.23 0.14
CA LYS A 3 -27.81 -62.95 0.61
C LYS A 3 -26.75 -62.28 1.49
N HIS A 4 -26.25 -61.12 1.06
CA HIS A 4 -25.41 -60.26 1.89
C HIS A 4 -26.29 -59.26 2.63
N TYR A 5 -26.22 -59.26 3.97
CA TYR A 5 -26.79 -58.22 4.81
C TYR A 5 -25.73 -57.16 5.12
N PRO A 6 -26.05 -55.86 5.01
CA PRO A 6 -25.10 -54.81 5.35
C PRO A 6 -25.00 -54.68 6.88
N ILE A 7 -23.77 -54.80 7.39
CA ILE A 7 -23.42 -54.46 8.77
C ILE A 7 -23.33 -52.93 8.84
N ILE A 8 -24.33 -52.30 9.46
CA ILE A 8 -24.33 -50.87 9.77
C ILE A 8 -23.49 -50.70 11.03
N LEU A 9 -22.23 -50.26 10.87
CA LEU A 9 -21.36 -49.82 11.96
C LEU A 9 -21.82 -48.42 12.40
N LEU A 10 -22.60 -48.37 13.49
CA LEU A 10 -22.96 -47.13 14.16
C LEU A 10 -21.71 -46.59 14.89
N SER A 11 -20.99 -45.65 14.27
CA SER A 11 -19.89 -44.94 14.93
C SER A 11 -20.48 -43.89 15.86
N LEU A 12 -20.51 -44.20 17.16
CA LEU A 12 -20.88 -43.25 18.21
C LEU A 12 -19.71 -42.26 18.38
N SER A 13 -19.68 -41.20 17.57
CA SER A 13 -18.71 -40.12 17.73
C SER A 13 -19.02 -39.34 19.00
N LEU A 14 -18.35 -39.72 20.09
CA LEU A 14 -18.38 -39.02 21.36
C LEU A 14 -17.75 -37.63 21.15
N SER A 15 -18.56 -36.66 20.73
CA SER A 15 -18.17 -35.26 20.65
C SER A 15 -17.94 -34.76 22.07
N THR A 16 -16.71 -34.89 22.56
CA THR A 16 -16.22 -34.25 23.77
C THR A 16 -16.32 -32.75 23.56
N MET A 17 -17.43 -32.15 24.03
CA MET A 17 -17.56 -30.70 24.04
C MET A 17 -16.50 -30.17 24.99
N LEU A 18 -15.43 -29.61 24.45
CA LEU A 18 -14.42 -28.86 25.19
C LEU A 18 -15.14 -27.70 25.90
N ALA A 19 -15.45 -27.90 27.17
CA ALA A 19 -16.07 -26.91 28.02
C ALA A 19 -14.95 -26.13 28.70
N PHE A 20 -14.67 -24.93 28.21
CA PHE A 20 -13.82 -23.97 28.93
C PHE A 20 -14.32 -23.82 30.37
N LYS A 21 -13.40 -23.69 31.31
CA LYS A 21 -13.65 -23.39 32.71
C LYS A 21 -12.91 -22.12 33.10
N ALA A 22 -13.45 -21.41 34.10
CA ALA A 22 -12.70 -20.31 34.71
C ALA A 22 -11.38 -20.85 35.28
N GLY A 23 -10.27 -20.17 34.98
CA GLY A 23 -8.91 -20.58 35.31
C GLY A 23 -8.14 -21.28 34.19
N ASP A 24 -8.81 -21.67 33.10
CA ASP A 24 -8.13 -22.22 31.92
C ASP A 24 -7.26 -21.15 31.24
N GLU A 25 -6.12 -21.55 30.70
CA GLU A 25 -5.31 -20.70 29.83
C GLU A 25 -5.69 -20.95 28.38
N ILE A 26 -5.86 -19.87 27.62
CA ILE A 26 -6.20 -19.93 26.20
C ILE A 26 -5.18 -19.18 25.37
N GLU A 27 -5.06 -19.59 24.10
CA GLU A 27 -4.33 -18.87 23.06
C GLU A 27 -5.28 -18.57 21.90
N LEU A 28 -5.22 -17.34 21.39
CA LEU A 28 -6.03 -16.91 20.25
C LEU A 28 -5.40 -17.41 18.93
N ASP A 29 -6.15 -18.13 18.11
CA ASP A 29 -5.68 -18.62 16.81
C ASP A 29 -5.99 -17.67 15.65
N SER A 30 -6.69 -16.56 15.93
CA SER A 30 -6.99 -15.49 14.96
C SER A 30 -7.09 -14.12 15.65
N PHE A 31 -7.36 -13.08 14.86
CA PHE A 31 -7.61 -11.73 15.38
C PHE A 31 -9.04 -11.62 15.91
N LEU A 32 -9.19 -11.20 17.17
CA LEU A 32 -10.50 -11.07 17.81
C LEU A 32 -10.75 -9.66 18.33
N ASN A 33 -11.97 -9.16 18.11
CA ASN A 33 -12.43 -7.90 18.69
C ASN A 33 -12.65 -8.08 20.20
N ALA A 34 -11.83 -7.41 20.99
CA ALA A 34 -11.92 -7.37 22.45
C ALA A 34 -12.93 -6.30 22.88
N ARG A 35 -13.94 -6.71 23.64
CA ARG A 35 -15.07 -5.87 24.05
C ARG A 35 -15.08 -5.61 25.55
N ALA A 36 -15.65 -4.48 25.95
CA ALA A 36 -15.79 -4.13 27.36
C ALA A 36 -16.86 -4.94 28.11
N ASN A 37 -17.85 -5.51 27.40
CA ASN A 37 -18.96 -6.25 27.98
C ASN A 37 -19.42 -7.38 27.03
N PRO A 38 -20.24 -8.35 27.49
CA PRO A 38 -20.59 -9.54 26.70
C PRO A 38 -21.67 -9.30 25.63
N ASN A 39 -21.93 -8.05 25.23
CA ASN A 39 -22.85 -7.75 24.12
C ASN A 39 -22.09 -7.79 22.79
N PHE A 40 -22.30 -8.84 21.99
CA PHE A 40 -21.63 -9.04 20.70
C PHE A 40 -22.48 -8.62 19.48
N LEU A 41 -23.57 -7.88 19.69
CA LEU A 41 -24.35 -7.32 18.59
C LEU A 41 -23.49 -6.33 17.78
N ARG A 42 -23.71 -6.28 16.46
CA ARG A 42 -22.99 -5.37 15.57
C ARG A 42 -23.24 -3.90 15.89
N SER A 43 -24.42 -3.58 16.43
CA SER A 43 -24.80 -2.24 16.87
C SER A 43 -24.20 -1.83 18.22
N ALA A 44 -23.61 -2.75 18.97
CA ALA A 44 -23.00 -2.42 20.25
C ALA A 44 -21.65 -1.71 20.06
N ALA A 45 -21.58 -0.43 20.45
CA ALA A 45 -20.37 0.38 20.44
C ALA A 45 -19.45 0.08 21.66
N ASN A 46 -19.03 -1.17 21.80
CA ASN A 46 -18.27 -1.65 22.97
C ASN A 46 -16.95 -2.35 22.62
N ILE A 47 -16.51 -2.27 21.36
CA ILE A 47 -15.17 -2.72 20.95
C ILE A 47 -14.14 -1.76 21.53
N LYS A 48 -13.17 -2.29 22.27
CA LYS A 48 -12.09 -1.52 22.89
C LYS A 48 -10.78 -1.63 22.11
N THR A 49 -10.47 -2.83 21.65
CA THR A 49 -9.24 -3.12 20.88
C THR A 49 -9.43 -4.40 20.05
N THR A 50 -8.42 -4.74 19.25
CA THR A 50 -8.32 -6.01 18.54
C THR A 50 -7.10 -6.78 19.05
N LEU A 51 -7.34 -7.97 19.61
CA LEU A 51 -6.27 -8.86 20.07
C LEU A 51 -5.72 -9.64 18.87
N LYS A 52 -4.39 -9.75 18.81
CA LYS A 52 -3.68 -10.42 17.70
C LYS A 52 -3.67 -11.93 17.91
N LYS A 53 -3.49 -12.69 16.82
CA LYS A 53 -3.18 -14.12 16.88
C LYS A 53 -1.95 -14.37 17.77
N GLY A 54 -1.98 -15.44 18.56
CA GLY A 54 -0.94 -15.80 19.53
C GLY A 54 -1.07 -15.09 20.89
N THR A 55 -2.05 -14.20 21.07
CA THR A 55 -2.32 -13.61 22.38
C THR A 55 -2.81 -14.70 23.34
N THR A 56 -2.22 -14.77 24.53
CA THR A 56 -2.63 -15.69 25.59
C THR A 56 -3.42 -14.97 26.67
N GLY A 57 -4.30 -15.69 27.35
CA GLY A 57 -5.03 -15.15 28.49
C GLY A 57 -5.65 -16.21 29.38
N ASP A 58 -5.90 -15.84 30.64
CA ASP A 58 -6.62 -16.67 31.60
C ASP A 58 -8.13 -16.41 31.47
N VAL A 59 -8.93 -17.48 31.40
CA VAL A 59 -10.39 -17.39 31.36
C VAL A 59 -10.91 -16.99 32.73
N LEU A 60 -11.59 -15.84 32.82
CA LEU A 60 -12.23 -15.34 34.04
C LEU A 60 -13.69 -15.74 34.14
N GLU A 61 -14.44 -15.63 33.04
CA GLU A 61 -15.89 -15.81 33.02
C GLU A 61 -16.35 -16.32 31.65
N ILE A 62 -17.41 -17.13 31.61
CA ILE A 62 -17.99 -17.63 30.36
C ILE A 62 -19.50 -17.38 30.40
N LYS A 63 -20.01 -16.71 29.37
CA LYS A 63 -21.45 -16.47 29.19
C LYS A 63 -21.95 -17.20 27.95
N LYS A 64 -22.82 -18.19 28.15
CA LYS A 64 -23.46 -18.93 27.06
C LYS A 64 -24.62 -18.12 26.47
N PHE A 65 -24.75 -18.15 25.15
CA PHE A 65 -25.87 -17.55 24.42
C PHE A 65 -26.88 -18.61 23.97
N SER A 66 -28.11 -18.20 23.70
CA SER A 66 -29.17 -19.08 23.17
C SER A 66 -28.79 -19.71 21.82
N SER A 67 -27.87 -19.10 21.07
CA SER A 67 -27.33 -19.64 19.81
C SER A 67 -26.36 -20.82 19.98
N GLY A 68 -26.01 -21.19 21.21
CA GLY A 68 -24.98 -22.20 21.49
C GLY A 68 -23.54 -21.67 21.44
N ASN A 69 -23.35 -20.42 21.01
CA ASN A 69 -22.07 -19.71 21.09
C ASN A 69 -21.83 -19.15 22.50
N SER A 70 -20.61 -18.70 22.78
CA SER A 70 -20.26 -18.17 24.11
C SER A 70 -19.45 -16.89 24.02
N GLY A 71 -19.61 -16.01 24.99
CA GLY A 71 -18.67 -14.94 25.28
C GLY A 71 -17.70 -15.41 26.35
N ILE A 72 -16.40 -15.20 26.15
CA ILE A 72 -15.36 -15.56 27.12
C ILE A 72 -14.71 -14.27 27.59
N LYS A 73 -14.75 -14.02 28.90
CA LYS A 73 -14.00 -12.93 29.53
C LYS A 73 -12.61 -13.45 29.86
N ILE A 74 -11.59 -12.80 29.35
CA ILE A 74 -10.19 -13.24 29.48
C ILE A 74 -9.37 -12.14 30.12
N LYS A 75 -8.41 -12.50 30.96
CA LYS A 75 -7.33 -11.61 31.42
C LYS A 75 -6.11 -11.89 30.55
N VAL A 76 -5.71 -10.91 29.76
CA VAL A 76 -4.61 -11.08 28.80
C VAL A 76 -3.29 -11.25 29.57
N THR A 77 -2.52 -12.28 29.23
CA THR A 77 -1.24 -12.61 29.89
C THR A 77 -0.03 -12.30 29.01
N SER A 78 -0.21 -12.04 27.71
CA SER A 78 0.87 -11.69 26.77
C SER A 78 0.49 -10.57 25.79
N GLY A 79 1.51 -9.94 25.20
CA GLY A 79 1.34 -8.87 24.20
C GLY A 79 1.14 -7.47 24.78
N THR A 80 0.71 -6.54 23.94
CA THR A 80 0.58 -5.09 24.27
C THR A 80 -0.52 -4.77 25.27
N HIS A 81 -1.42 -5.71 25.52
CA HIS A 81 -2.58 -5.55 26.40
C HIS A 81 -2.49 -6.43 27.65
N ALA A 82 -1.30 -6.90 28.01
CA ALA A 82 -1.09 -7.76 29.18
C ALA A 82 -1.59 -7.08 30.47
N GLY A 83 -2.33 -7.84 31.28
CA GLY A 83 -2.95 -7.38 32.53
C GLY A 83 -4.39 -6.87 32.37
N GLU A 84 -4.80 -6.50 31.16
CA GLU A 84 -6.16 -6.02 30.88
C GLU A 84 -7.16 -7.17 30.72
N SER A 85 -8.45 -6.87 30.87
CA SER A 85 -9.52 -7.88 30.76
C SER A 85 -10.54 -7.52 29.69
N TYR A 86 -10.87 -8.49 28.85
CA TYR A 86 -11.74 -8.30 27.69
C TYR A 86 -12.73 -9.44 27.50
N TRP A 87 -13.87 -9.13 26.89
CA TRP A 87 -14.79 -10.12 26.36
C TRP A 87 -14.46 -10.42 24.90
N VAL A 88 -14.25 -11.70 24.59
CA VAL A 88 -14.07 -12.22 23.22
C VAL A 88 -15.19 -13.19 22.86
N TYR A 89 -15.52 -13.25 21.58
CA TYR A 89 -16.58 -14.13 21.08
C TYR A 89 -16.01 -15.50 20.71
N TYR A 90 -16.66 -16.56 21.17
CA TYR A 90 -16.33 -17.94 20.85
C TYR A 90 -17.46 -18.60 20.03
N ASN A 91 -17.11 -18.99 18.80
CA ASN A 91 -17.98 -19.75 17.91
C ASN A 91 -17.67 -21.24 18.03
N LYS A 92 -18.64 -22.05 18.46
CA LYS A 92 -18.45 -23.48 18.65
C LYS A 92 -18.13 -24.23 17.35
N ASN A 93 -18.65 -23.76 16.21
CA ASN A 93 -18.47 -24.42 14.92
C ASN A 93 -17.18 -24.01 14.21
N ASN A 94 -16.56 -22.92 14.63
CA ASN A 94 -15.28 -22.44 14.10
C ASN A 94 -14.47 -21.81 15.24
N PRO A 95 -13.79 -22.64 16.06
CA PRO A 95 -13.12 -22.18 17.25
C PRO A 95 -11.85 -21.40 16.90
N ALA A 96 -11.89 -20.09 17.06
CA ALA A 96 -10.74 -19.19 16.94
C ALA A 96 -9.85 -19.15 18.21
N ILE A 97 -10.08 -20.06 19.16
CA ILE A 97 -9.44 -20.09 20.48
C ILE A 97 -9.02 -21.53 20.77
N LYS A 98 -7.75 -21.70 21.15
CA LYS A 98 -7.17 -22.99 21.56
C LYS A 98 -6.99 -23.00 23.07
N LEU A 99 -7.30 -24.14 23.70
CA LEU A 99 -6.95 -24.39 25.09
C LEU A 99 -5.48 -24.76 25.18
N THR A 100 -4.76 -24.17 26.13
CA THR A 100 -3.38 -24.55 26.44
C THR A 100 -3.34 -25.24 27.80
N ASP A 101 -2.74 -26.42 27.86
CA ASP A 101 -2.61 -27.16 29.10
C ASP A 101 -1.54 -26.48 29.98
N LYS A 102 -2.00 -25.77 31.01
CA LYS A 102 -1.15 -25.06 31.99
C LYS A 102 -0.13 -25.97 32.69
N LYS A 103 -0.34 -27.30 32.64
CA LYS A 103 0.44 -28.30 33.39
C LYS A 103 1.85 -28.59 32.87
N GLN A 104 2.30 -28.01 31.75
CA GLN A 104 3.60 -28.41 31.15
C GLN A 104 4.69 -27.32 31.13
N LYS A 105 4.43 -26.10 31.63
CA LYS A 105 5.41 -24.99 31.55
C LYS A 105 6.35 -24.82 32.76
N ASP A 106 6.17 -25.57 33.84
CA ASP A 106 6.99 -25.41 35.06
C ASP A 106 8.29 -26.26 35.09
N SER A 107 8.68 -26.97 34.02
CA SER A 107 9.81 -27.92 34.08
C SER A 107 11.01 -27.62 33.15
N THR A 108 11.09 -26.47 32.49
CA THR A 108 12.26 -26.19 31.64
C THR A 108 12.76 -24.78 31.83
N THR A 109 13.44 -24.55 32.96
CA THR A 109 14.42 -23.47 33.08
C THR A 109 15.64 -23.88 32.27
N PRO A 110 16.01 -23.18 31.17
CA PRO A 110 17.26 -23.48 30.48
C PRO A 110 18.44 -23.07 31.35
N GLU A 111 19.25 -24.05 31.72
CA GLU A 111 20.55 -23.88 32.34
C GLU A 111 21.39 -22.92 31.48
N ARG A 112 21.80 -21.79 32.07
CA ARG A 112 22.70 -20.83 31.43
C ARG A 112 24.05 -21.52 31.17
N LEU A 113 24.31 -21.87 29.92
CA LEU A 113 25.64 -22.21 29.43
C LEU A 113 26.59 -21.02 29.61
N ASN A 114 27.52 -21.14 30.55
CA ASN A 114 28.69 -20.28 30.68
C ASN A 114 29.60 -20.48 29.45
N LEU A 115 29.53 -19.57 28.47
CA LEU A 115 30.61 -19.41 27.49
C LEU A 115 31.78 -18.68 28.16
N LYS A 116 32.79 -19.41 28.64
CA LYS A 116 34.09 -18.84 29.00
C LYS A 116 35.28 -19.39 28.22
N ASP A 117 35.13 -20.43 27.42
CA ASP A 117 36.26 -20.99 26.68
C ASP A 117 35.93 -21.10 25.19
N SER A 118 36.31 -20.07 24.43
CA SER A 118 36.44 -20.16 22.97
C SER A 118 37.85 -19.70 22.59
N PRO A 119 38.67 -20.56 21.98
CA PRO A 119 40.05 -20.22 21.62
C PRO A 119 40.07 -19.19 20.49
N ARG A 120 40.84 -18.13 20.75
CA ARG A 120 41.11 -17.01 19.87
C ARG A 120 41.92 -17.50 18.66
N SER A 121 41.32 -17.43 17.47
CA SER A 121 42.02 -17.66 16.21
C SER A 121 42.92 -16.46 15.91
N GLU A 122 44.22 -16.70 15.85
CA GLU A 122 45.24 -15.73 15.43
C GLU A 122 45.21 -15.56 13.91
N THR A 123 44.94 -14.34 13.45
CA THR A 123 45.26 -13.93 12.08
C THR A 123 46.51 -13.06 12.09
N LEU A 124 47.62 -13.67 11.67
CA LEU A 124 48.83 -13.00 11.22
C LEU A 124 48.58 -12.31 9.88
N ARG A 125 48.78 -10.98 9.82
CA ARG A 125 49.53 -10.32 8.74
C ARG A 125 49.85 -8.87 9.09
N ASP A 126 51.14 -8.61 9.08
CA ASP A 126 51.81 -7.34 9.35
C ASP A 126 51.41 -6.23 8.38
N THR A 127 51.31 -5.03 8.94
CA THR A 127 51.18 -3.77 8.21
C THR A 127 52.52 -3.03 8.26
N ALA A 128 53.06 -2.64 7.11
CA ALA A 128 54.23 -1.76 7.03
C ALA A 128 53.86 -0.42 6.36
N ALA A 129 53.90 0.61 7.21
CA ALA A 129 54.28 2.00 7.00
C ALA A 129 54.15 2.68 5.63
N VAL A 130 53.41 3.81 5.59
CA VAL A 130 53.93 5.09 5.10
C VAL A 130 53.44 6.20 6.03
N ARG A 131 54.40 7.01 6.51
CA ARG A 131 54.27 8.20 7.37
C ARG A 131 54.09 9.48 6.53
N ASP A 132 53.53 10.47 7.22
CA ASP A 132 53.71 11.92 7.08
C ASP A 132 53.39 12.61 5.76
N LEU A 133 52.48 13.60 5.82
CA LEU A 133 52.90 15.01 5.90
C LEU A 133 51.77 15.87 6.48
N THR A 134 52.16 16.63 7.49
CA THR A 134 51.40 17.62 8.27
C THR A 134 51.34 19.00 7.57
N GLU A 135 50.19 19.66 7.73
CA GLU A 135 50.04 21.05 8.21
C GLU A 135 50.61 22.24 7.39
N SER A 136 49.70 23.07 6.87
CA SER A 136 49.75 24.54 6.63
C SER A 136 48.66 24.88 5.58
N ALA A 137 47.81 25.89 5.67
CA ALA A 137 47.79 27.11 6.45
C ALA A 137 46.34 27.61 6.62
N LEU A 138 46.16 28.35 7.71
CA LEU A 138 44.96 29.07 8.14
C LEU A 138 45.16 30.57 7.76
N VAL A 139 44.05 31.33 7.68
CA VAL A 139 43.94 32.79 7.97
C VAL A 139 43.67 33.78 6.80
N GLN A 140 42.56 34.55 6.99
CA GLN A 140 42.20 35.92 6.53
C GLN A 140 41.83 36.11 5.04
N THR A 141 40.83 36.93 4.63
CA THR A 141 40.41 38.25 5.17
C THR A 141 38.96 38.61 4.77
N SER A 142 38.42 39.56 5.54
CA SER A 142 37.12 40.20 5.63
C SER A 142 36.69 41.19 4.53
N MET A 143 35.37 41.44 4.46
CA MET A 143 34.64 42.72 4.25
C MET A 143 35.09 43.71 3.16
N GLN A 144 34.14 44.17 2.34
CA GLN A 144 33.73 45.59 2.32
C GLN A 144 32.45 45.81 1.49
N ALA A 145 31.52 46.55 2.09
CA ALA A 145 30.47 47.29 1.41
C ALA A 145 31.00 48.70 1.10
N GLN A 146 30.51 49.35 0.03
CA GLN A 146 29.88 50.69 0.05
C GLN A 146 29.84 51.37 -1.33
N THR A 147 28.62 51.79 -1.67
CA THR A 147 28.21 53.11 -2.21
C THR A 147 28.87 53.66 -3.47
N LEU A 148 28.03 54.03 -4.46
CA LEU A 148 28.11 55.35 -5.11
C LEU A 148 26.73 55.76 -5.65
N THR A 149 26.28 56.90 -5.16
CA THR A 149 25.11 57.70 -5.55
C THR A 149 25.45 58.63 -6.72
N SER A 150 24.42 59.05 -7.48
CA SER A 150 24.05 60.45 -7.76
C SER A 150 23.71 60.80 -9.22
N THR A 151 22.52 61.42 -9.38
CA THR A 151 22.13 62.57 -10.25
C THR A 151 22.30 62.46 -11.78
N VAL A 152 21.32 62.86 -12.61
CA VAL A 152 20.86 64.25 -12.85
C VAL A 152 19.43 64.27 -13.47
N ASN A 153 18.71 65.36 -13.15
CA ASN A 153 17.37 65.78 -13.59
C ASN A 153 17.28 66.31 -15.04
N GLU A 154 16.02 66.51 -15.46
CA GLU A 154 15.46 67.52 -16.40
C GLU A 154 14.97 67.00 -17.78
N THR A 155 13.92 67.53 -18.44
CA THR A 155 12.66 68.26 -18.15
C THR A 155 12.00 68.50 -19.54
N LEU A 156 10.70 68.19 -19.68
CA LEU A 156 9.62 68.73 -20.57
C LEU A 156 9.73 68.85 -22.13
N THR A 157 8.94 67.98 -22.81
CA THR A 157 7.87 68.22 -23.86
C THR A 157 8.19 68.81 -25.28
N PRO A 158 7.23 68.82 -26.26
CA PRO A 158 7.02 67.89 -27.40
C PRO A 158 7.15 68.66 -28.78
N PRO A 159 6.59 68.29 -29.98
CA PRO A 159 5.64 67.23 -30.39
C PRO A 159 5.84 66.54 -31.78
N VAL A 160 4.88 65.67 -32.15
CA VAL A 160 4.36 65.33 -33.52
C VAL A 160 4.87 64.07 -34.30
N LEU A 161 3.87 63.18 -34.53
CA LEU A 161 3.51 62.24 -35.64
C LEU A 161 4.35 61.01 -36.10
N ASP A 162 3.57 59.93 -36.28
CA ASP A 162 3.61 58.82 -37.24
C ASP A 162 4.38 57.48 -36.99
N CYS A 163 3.59 56.47 -36.54
CA CYS A 163 3.56 55.02 -36.90
C CYS A 163 4.80 54.09 -36.67
N PRO A 164 4.66 52.73 -36.56
CA PRO A 164 3.54 51.84 -36.16
C PRO A 164 3.97 50.84 -35.01
N PRO A 165 3.20 49.79 -34.62
CA PRO A 165 3.13 49.30 -33.24
C PRO A 165 4.34 48.45 -32.80
N LYS A 166 4.75 48.65 -31.54
CA LYS A 166 5.72 47.80 -30.84
C LYS A 166 5.03 47.12 -29.65
N VAL A 167 5.26 45.82 -29.58
CA VAL A 167 4.71 44.83 -28.65
C VAL A 167 4.78 45.31 -27.19
N GLU A 168 3.61 45.35 -26.56
CA GLU A 168 3.39 45.67 -25.15
C GLU A 168 3.85 44.48 -24.30
N THR A 169 4.89 44.68 -23.46
CA THR A 169 5.30 43.71 -22.45
C THR A 169 4.70 44.13 -21.10
N LYS A 170 3.87 43.24 -20.58
CA LYS A 170 3.12 43.31 -19.32
C LYS A 170 4.07 43.34 -18.10
N PRO A 171 3.78 44.12 -17.05
CA PRO A 171 4.61 44.15 -15.85
C PRO A 171 4.45 42.88 -15.01
N GLU A 172 5.59 42.39 -14.54
CA GLU A 172 5.77 41.26 -13.65
C GLU A 172 5.27 41.63 -12.24
N VAL A 173 4.24 40.92 -11.77
CA VAL A 173 3.71 41.03 -10.42
C VAL A 173 4.62 40.21 -9.50
N VAL A 174 5.35 40.89 -8.63
CA VAL A 174 6.14 40.25 -7.56
C VAL A 174 5.18 39.65 -6.54
N LEU A 175 5.12 38.31 -6.51
CA LEU A 175 4.32 37.55 -5.56
C LEU A 175 5.04 37.51 -4.21
N SER A 176 4.39 38.06 -3.20
CA SER A 176 4.78 38.02 -1.79
C SER A 176 4.84 36.58 -1.29
N SER A 177 6.00 36.13 -0.80
CA SER A 177 6.20 34.80 -0.21
C SER A 177 5.41 34.66 1.10
N VAL A 178 4.39 33.79 1.07
CA VAL A 178 3.71 33.26 2.26
C VAL A 178 4.57 32.10 2.81
N PRO A 179 4.67 31.88 4.13
CA PRO A 179 5.46 30.78 4.68
C PRO A 179 4.84 29.43 4.27
N GLU A 180 5.61 28.64 3.52
CA GLU A 180 5.26 27.27 3.16
C GLU A 180 5.42 26.34 4.37
N ASP A 181 4.31 25.95 4.99
CA ASP A 181 4.25 24.67 5.71
C ASP A 181 4.11 23.54 4.67
N ASN A 182 5.16 23.35 3.86
CA ASN A 182 5.25 22.34 2.82
C ASN A 182 5.65 20.99 3.42
N TYR A 183 4.68 20.11 3.64
CA TYR A 183 4.96 18.68 3.79
C TYR A 183 5.37 18.10 2.42
N GLN A 184 6.64 18.24 2.06
CA GLN A 184 7.20 17.50 0.93
C GLN A 184 7.46 16.05 1.33
N VAL A 185 6.73 15.11 0.71
CA VAL A 185 6.91 13.66 0.92
C VAL A 185 8.20 13.15 0.22
N SER A 186 8.95 14.01 -0.48
CA SER A 186 10.05 13.64 -1.37
C SER A 186 11.41 13.37 -0.71
N ASP A 187 11.67 13.83 0.52
CA ASP A 187 13.07 14.01 0.96
C ASP A 187 13.62 12.92 1.90
N LEU A 188 12.89 11.82 2.12
CA LEU A 188 13.31 10.76 3.04
C LEU A 188 13.38 9.39 2.36
N VAL A 189 14.16 9.24 1.29
CA VAL A 189 14.41 7.92 0.68
C VAL A 189 15.55 7.19 1.42
N ALA A 190 15.21 6.54 2.52
CA ALA A 190 16.01 5.43 3.03
C ALA A 190 16.17 4.37 1.92
N PRO A 191 17.28 3.61 1.87
CA PRO A 191 17.53 2.63 0.82
C PRO A 191 16.36 1.63 0.72
N PHE A 192 16.02 1.25 -0.52
CA PHE A 192 15.03 0.22 -0.80
C PHE A 192 15.29 -1.01 0.05
N ARG A 193 14.24 -1.53 0.68
CA ARG A 193 14.32 -2.85 1.28
C ARG A 193 13.88 -3.87 0.23
N ASP A 194 14.81 -4.73 -0.16
CA ASP A 194 14.44 -6.03 -0.71
C ASP A 194 13.88 -6.85 0.47
N ARG A 195 12.64 -7.35 0.36
CA ARG A 195 11.83 -7.86 1.48
C ARG A 195 12.55 -8.84 2.42
N PRO A 196 12.44 -8.63 3.75
CA PRO A 196 12.37 -9.70 4.74
C PRO A 196 11.07 -9.55 5.55
N GLY A 197 9.96 -10.09 5.05
CA GLY A 197 8.68 -10.16 5.75
C GLY A 197 7.82 -8.88 5.70
N VAL A 198 6.51 -9.05 5.51
CA VAL A 198 5.51 -7.97 5.34
C VAL A 198 4.77 -7.75 6.64
N ARG A 199 4.47 -6.50 7.01
CA ARG A 199 3.55 -6.20 8.12
C ARG A 199 2.09 -6.26 7.66
N GLN A 200 1.26 -6.97 8.43
CA GLN A 200 -0.18 -7.11 8.18
C GLN A 200 -0.93 -5.81 8.57
N GLY A 201 -1.59 -5.17 7.60
CA GLY A 201 -2.54 -4.08 7.83
C GLY A 201 -2.83 -3.29 6.55
N TYR A 202 -4.11 -3.15 6.17
CA TYR A 202 -4.49 -2.23 5.09
C TYR A 202 -4.25 -0.78 5.56
N PRO A 203 -3.52 0.06 4.80
CA PRO A 203 -3.31 1.45 5.17
C PRO A 203 -4.65 2.19 5.23
N GLY A 204 -4.85 2.96 6.30
CA GLY A 204 -5.90 3.96 6.33
C GLY A 204 -5.44 5.17 5.53
N CYS A 205 -6.14 5.52 4.46
CA CYS A 205 -5.88 6.76 3.75
C CYS A 205 -6.65 7.89 4.42
N ARG A 206 -5.95 8.98 4.70
CA ARG A 206 -6.54 10.21 5.22
C ARG A 206 -6.36 11.29 4.17
N ASN A 207 -7.44 12.01 3.88
CA ASN A 207 -7.32 13.24 3.12
C ASN A 207 -6.41 14.19 3.89
N THR A 208 -5.47 14.82 3.19
CA THR A 208 -4.85 16.01 3.78
C THR A 208 -5.95 17.07 3.86
N SER A 209 -6.06 17.79 4.98
CA SER A 209 -7.23 18.62 5.29
C SER A 209 -7.51 19.75 4.28
N SER A 210 -6.62 19.98 3.32
CA SER A 210 -6.71 21.03 2.30
C SER A 210 -7.16 20.56 0.91
N ASN A 211 -6.98 19.28 0.54
CA ASN A 211 -7.26 18.83 -0.83
C ASN A 211 -8.10 17.52 -0.86
N PRO A 212 -9.38 17.56 -1.28
CA PRO A 212 -10.21 16.36 -1.38
C PRO A 212 -9.83 15.45 -2.55
N ILE A 213 -8.98 15.92 -3.47
CA ILE A 213 -8.59 15.22 -4.70
C ILE A 213 -7.48 14.21 -4.45
N TYR A 214 -6.69 14.35 -3.38
CA TYR A 214 -5.70 13.32 -3.05
C TYR A 214 -5.65 13.01 -1.55
N ALA A 215 -5.40 11.74 -1.24
CA ALA A 215 -5.25 11.24 0.11
C ALA A 215 -3.90 10.57 0.29
N VAL A 216 -3.29 10.74 1.45
CA VAL A 216 -2.03 10.08 1.80
C VAL A 216 -2.37 8.84 2.63
N CYS A 217 -1.83 7.68 2.24
CA CYS A 217 -2.12 6.39 2.84
C CYS A 217 -1.02 5.99 3.83
N ARG A 218 -1.40 5.58 5.05
CA ARG A 218 -0.45 5.19 6.12
C ARG A 218 -0.89 3.91 6.82
N VAL A 219 0.04 3.00 7.10
CA VAL A 219 -0.13 1.87 8.02
C VAL A 219 0.42 2.25 9.42
N GLY A 220 -0.48 2.36 10.41
CA GLY A 220 -0.11 2.53 11.83
C GLY A 220 -0.11 3.98 12.34
N ALA A 221 0.71 4.25 13.37
CA ALA A 221 0.81 5.56 14.01
C ALA A 221 1.29 6.63 13.02
N GLU A 222 0.86 7.88 13.24
CA GLU A 222 1.08 9.03 12.33
C GLU A 222 2.55 9.33 12.02
N THR A 223 3.51 8.74 12.72
CA THR A 223 4.95 8.98 12.57
C THR A 223 5.63 8.15 11.47
N ASN A 224 4.95 7.20 10.84
CA ASN A 224 5.54 6.44 9.73
C ASN A 224 5.41 7.22 8.40
N PRO A 225 6.42 7.15 7.51
CA PRO A 225 6.28 7.63 6.14
C PRO A 225 5.11 6.91 5.45
N PRO A 226 4.40 7.58 4.54
CA PRO A 226 3.25 6.99 3.89
C PRO A 226 3.62 5.76 3.05
N ASP A 227 2.75 4.75 3.11
CA ASP A 227 2.86 3.52 2.32
C ASP A 227 2.30 3.70 0.91
N GLY A 228 1.67 4.84 0.64
CA GLY A 228 1.11 5.15 -0.67
C GLY A 228 0.29 6.44 -0.66
N PHE A 229 -0.37 6.71 -1.77
CA PHE A 229 -1.34 7.81 -1.90
C PHE A 229 -2.41 7.49 -2.94
N LYS A 230 -3.53 8.21 -2.86
CA LYS A 230 -4.65 8.12 -3.80
C LYS A 230 -4.89 9.44 -4.47
N ILE A 231 -5.26 9.41 -5.74
CA ILE A 231 -5.82 10.54 -6.48
C ILE A 231 -7.23 10.16 -6.91
N PHE A 232 -8.21 10.99 -6.55
CA PHE A 232 -9.61 10.84 -6.87
C PHE A 232 -9.96 11.73 -8.06
N ASN A 233 -10.36 11.11 -9.15
CA ASN A 233 -10.94 11.78 -10.31
C ASN A 233 -12.46 11.70 -10.22
N GLY A 234 -13.06 12.77 -9.69
CA GLY A 234 -14.51 12.95 -9.59
C GLY A 234 -15.02 13.98 -10.59
N GLY A 235 -16.22 13.78 -11.11
CA GLY A 235 -16.81 14.67 -12.11
C GLY A 235 -17.56 15.88 -11.52
N PRO A 236 -18.04 16.78 -12.39
CA PRO A 236 -18.06 16.65 -13.84
C PRO A 236 -16.77 17.17 -14.48
N ASN A 237 -16.18 16.39 -15.39
CA ASN A 237 -15.00 16.73 -16.16
C ASN A 237 -14.94 15.94 -17.49
N ALA A 238 -13.82 15.97 -18.23
CA ALA A 238 -13.73 15.34 -19.54
C ALA A 238 -13.76 13.80 -19.47
N ILE A 239 -13.40 13.25 -18.31
CA ILE A 239 -13.28 11.81 -18.04
C ILE A 239 -14.51 11.29 -17.31
N VAL A 240 -14.94 11.96 -16.26
CA VAL A 240 -16.14 11.65 -15.45
C VAL A 240 -17.22 12.67 -15.80
N ALA A 241 -18.19 12.30 -16.64
CA ALA A 241 -19.15 13.26 -17.19
C ALA A 241 -20.17 13.80 -16.16
N THR A 242 -20.34 13.13 -15.02
CA THR A 242 -21.38 13.41 -14.01
C THR A 242 -20.75 13.74 -12.65
N ASN A 243 -21.47 14.48 -11.81
CA ASN A 243 -21.05 14.85 -10.45
C ASN A 243 -21.57 13.86 -9.38
N GLU A 244 -22.09 12.71 -9.81
CA GLU A 244 -22.55 11.67 -8.89
C GLU A 244 -21.39 11.13 -8.06
N TYR A 245 -21.54 11.17 -6.74
CA TYR A 245 -20.48 10.84 -5.79
C TYR A 245 -19.85 9.45 -6.01
N TYR A 246 -20.68 8.47 -6.37
CA TYR A 246 -20.25 7.10 -6.57
C TYR A 246 -19.61 6.86 -7.94
N ILE A 247 -19.75 7.81 -8.87
CA ILE A 247 -19.16 7.72 -10.21
C ILE A 247 -17.82 8.43 -10.21
N ASN A 248 -16.75 7.65 -10.14
CA ASN A 248 -15.40 8.17 -10.04
C ASN A 248 -14.35 7.20 -10.60
N ARG A 249 -13.16 7.74 -10.80
CA ARG A 249 -11.95 6.97 -11.01
C ARG A 249 -10.99 7.25 -9.85
N THR A 250 -10.40 6.21 -9.29
CA THR A 250 -9.38 6.35 -8.26
C THR A 250 -8.07 5.74 -8.75
N PHE A 251 -6.98 6.50 -8.64
CA PHE A 251 -5.62 6.05 -8.83
C PHE A 251 -4.97 5.84 -7.47
N GLU A 252 -4.61 4.61 -7.15
CA GLU A 252 -3.98 4.23 -5.88
C GLU A 252 -2.54 3.79 -6.14
N PHE A 253 -1.60 4.57 -5.62
CA PHE A 253 -0.16 4.31 -5.72
C PHE A 253 0.30 3.64 -4.44
N ASP A 254 0.45 2.32 -4.50
CA ASP A 254 0.83 1.50 -3.36
C ASP A 254 2.35 1.25 -3.35
N SER A 255 2.93 1.34 -2.17
CA SER A 255 4.33 1.00 -1.87
C SER A 255 4.43 0.37 -0.47
N PRO A 256 3.75 -0.77 -0.23
CA PRO A 256 3.65 -1.36 1.11
C PRO A 256 5.04 -1.70 1.66
N ASP A 257 5.28 -1.33 2.92
CA ASP A 257 6.58 -1.49 3.60
C ASP A 257 7.75 -0.82 2.86
N ARG A 258 7.46 0.05 1.87
CA ARG A 258 8.43 0.66 0.96
C ARG A 258 9.28 -0.40 0.23
N ALA A 259 8.70 -1.58 0.02
CA ALA A 259 9.35 -2.68 -0.66
C ALA A 259 9.35 -2.43 -2.17
N ARG A 260 10.53 -2.56 -2.80
CA ARG A 260 10.66 -2.38 -4.24
C ARG A 260 9.75 -3.34 -5.02
N SER A 261 9.59 -4.57 -4.51
CA SER A 261 8.83 -5.64 -5.18
C SER A 261 7.35 -5.31 -5.37
N ASP A 262 6.77 -4.49 -4.51
CA ASP A 262 5.31 -4.40 -4.37
C ASP A 262 4.76 -3.03 -4.80
N MET A 263 5.60 -2.20 -5.41
CA MET A 263 5.16 -0.91 -5.93
C MET A 263 4.22 -1.10 -7.10
N LYS A 264 2.98 -0.60 -6.98
CA LYS A 264 1.94 -0.76 -8.00
C LYS A 264 1.08 0.49 -8.11
N LEU A 265 0.54 0.71 -9.31
CA LEU A 265 -0.61 1.58 -9.51
C LEU A 265 -1.84 0.69 -9.66
N MET A 266 -2.75 0.79 -8.71
CA MET A 266 -4.10 0.24 -8.82
C MET A 266 -5.05 1.32 -9.33
N ILE A 267 -5.87 0.97 -10.31
CA ILE A 267 -6.88 1.84 -10.89
C ILE A 267 -8.24 1.22 -10.60
N SER A 268 -9.09 1.96 -9.90
CA SER A 268 -10.47 1.59 -9.61
C SER A 268 -11.40 2.51 -10.38
N ASP A 269 -12.13 1.94 -11.33
CA ASP A 269 -13.13 2.66 -12.13
C ASP A 269 -14.51 2.29 -11.62
N ALA A 270 -15.24 3.25 -11.06
CA ALA A 270 -16.65 3.15 -10.66
C ALA A 270 -17.48 3.99 -11.64
N PRO A 271 -17.97 3.39 -12.73
CA PRO A 271 -18.64 4.12 -13.82
C PRO A 271 -20.15 4.34 -13.61
N ASP A 272 -20.71 3.79 -12.54
CA ASP A 272 -22.08 4.03 -12.07
C ASP A 272 -22.12 4.01 -10.54
N ASP A 273 -23.31 4.22 -9.96
CA ASP A 273 -23.50 4.28 -8.51
C ASP A 273 -23.51 2.91 -7.81
N THR A 274 -23.40 1.82 -8.58
CA THR A 274 -23.40 0.46 -8.04
C THR A 274 -21.98 -0.07 -7.92
N THR A 275 -21.55 -0.31 -6.67
CA THR A 275 -20.22 -0.84 -6.37
C THR A 275 -19.91 -2.16 -7.07
N SER A 276 -20.93 -2.95 -7.42
CA SER A 276 -20.79 -4.21 -8.17
C SER A 276 -20.23 -4.04 -9.58
N HIS A 277 -20.25 -2.83 -10.13
CA HIS A 277 -19.70 -2.54 -11.46
C HIS A 277 -18.36 -1.81 -11.41
N THR A 278 -17.77 -1.71 -10.20
CA THR A 278 -16.40 -1.22 -10.08
C THR A 278 -15.46 -2.21 -10.76
N THR A 279 -14.55 -1.70 -11.58
CA THR A 279 -13.55 -2.53 -12.22
C THR A 279 -12.16 -2.10 -11.79
N TYR A 280 -11.27 -3.08 -11.72
CA TYR A 280 -9.92 -2.87 -11.22
C TYR A 280 -8.88 -3.20 -12.28
N SER A 281 -7.80 -2.43 -12.32
CA SER A 281 -6.61 -2.72 -13.11
C SER A 281 -5.37 -2.47 -12.26
N ILE A 282 -4.31 -3.24 -12.51
CA ILE A 282 -2.99 -3.03 -11.91
C ILE A 282 -1.97 -2.73 -12.98
N MET A 283 -1.07 -1.80 -12.69
CA MET A 283 0.15 -1.56 -13.44
C MET A 283 1.38 -1.62 -12.52
N LEU A 284 2.40 -2.35 -12.97
CA LEU A 284 3.74 -2.37 -12.40
C LEU A 284 4.71 -1.70 -13.37
N PHE A 285 5.58 -0.81 -12.89
CA PHE A 285 6.50 -0.02 -13.70
C PHE A 285 7.94 -0.44 -13.47
N PHE A 286 8.72 -0.56 -14.54
CA PHE A 286 10.12 -1.01 -14.49
C PHE A 286 11.03 -0.16 -15.40
N PRO A 287 12.32 0.01 -15.05
CA PRO A 287 12.98 -0.46 -13.82
C PRO A 287 12.43 0.25 -12.57
N ARG A 288 12.68 -0.28 -11.36
CA ARG A 288 12.13 0.27 -10.11
C ARG A 288 13.20 1.06 -9.36
N THR A 289 13.38 2.30 -9.79
CA THR A 289 14.47 3.20 -9.39
C THR A 289 14.10 4.17 -8.28
N SER A 290 12.81 4.42 -8.06
CA SER A 290 12.28 5.36 -7.06
C SER A 290 11.02 4.80 -6.39
N LEU A 291 10.69 5.31 -5.19
CA LEU A 291 9.35 5.12 -4.62
C LEU A 291 8.38 6.06 -5.35
N PRO A 292 7.10 5.67 -5.53
CA PRO A 292 6.12 6.59 -6.07
C PRO A 292 5.98 7.79 -5.13
N SER A 293 5.98 8.99 -5.70
CA SER A 293 5.85 10.23 -4.94
C SER A 293 4.93 11.21 -5.64
N ILE A 294 4.35 12.12 -4.87
CA ILE A 294 3.47 13.18 -5.36
C ILE A 294 3.96 14.53 -4.86
N LYS A 295 3.97 15.53 -5.74
CA LYS A 295 4.29 16.92 -5.42
C LYS A 295 3.24 17.84 -6.03
N GLU A 296 2.73 18.77 -5.25
CA GLU A 296 1.83 19.81 -5.75
C GLU A 296 2.65 20.97 -6.31
N VAL A 297 2.34 21.40 -7.54
CA VAL A 297 3.00 22.50 -8.25
C VAL A 297 1.91 23.37 -8.89
N GLY A 298 1.53 24.44 -8.21
CA GLY A 298 0.42 25.29 -8.66
C GLY A 298 -0.90 24.52 -8.72
N ASN A 299 -1.49 24.41 -9.90
CA ASN A 299 -2.76 23.68 -10.12
C ASN A 299 -2.56 22.23 -10.60
N GLU A 300 -1.36 21.69 -10.42
CA GLU A 300 -0.98 20.36 -10.91
C GLU A 300 -0.44 19.50 -9.78
N LEU A 301 -0.73 18.20 -9.84
CA LEU A 301 -0.08 17.18 -9.03
C LEU A 301 0.90 16.43 -9.91
N HIS A 302 2.19 16.56 -9.61
CA HIS A 302 3.28 15.91 -10.31
C HIS A 302 3.59 14.60 -9.58
N VAL A 303 3.22 13.49 -10.21
CA VAL A 303 3.46 12.15 -9.70
C VAL A 303 4.68 11.56 -10.38
N THR A 304 5.64 11.09 -9.58
CA THR A 304 6.76 10.28 -10.06
C THR A 304 6.41 8.80 -9.89
N LEU A 305 6.48 8.04 -10.98
CA LEU A 305 6.25 6.60 -11.01
C LEU A 305 7.49 5.83 -10.53
N PRO A 306 7.37 4.54 -10.18
CA PRO A 306 8.50 3.73 -9.70
C PRO A 306 9.73 3.70 -10.61
N ASN A 307 9.54 3.92 -11.92
CA ASN A 307 10.61 3.99 -12.92
C ASN A 307 11.21 5.38 -13.10
N GLY A 308 10.84 6.35 -12.27
CA GLY A 308 11.32 7.73 -12.32
C GLY A 308 10.61 8.60 -13.37
N GLU A 309 9.69 8.04 -14.16
CA GLU A 309 8.91 8.81 -15.12
C GLU A 309 7.77 9.58 -14.44
N ALA A 310 7.34 10.68 -15.05
CA ALA A 310 6.36 11.57 -14.47
C ALA A 310 4.97 11.45 -15.11
N VAL A 311 3.94 11.64 -14.30
CA VAL A 311 2.54 11.82 -14.69
C VAL A 311 2.03 13.08 -14.03
N GLN A 312 1.30 13.89 -14.79
CA GLN A 312 0.72 15.14 -14.31
C GLN A 312 -0.78 14.99 -14.21
N TYR A 313 -1.31 15.32 -13.03
CA TYR A 313 -2.74 15.36 -12.77
C TYR A 313 -3.18 16.80 -12.53
N ASN A 314 -4.41 17.13 -12.91
CA ASN A 314 -5.04 18.37 -12.50
C ASN A 314 -5.36 18.30 -11.00
N ALA A 315 -4.86 19.24 -10.19
CA ALA A 315 -5.02 19.22 -8.74
C ALA A 315 -6.45 19.44 -8.25
N LYS A 316 -7.35 19.91 -9.12
CA LYS A 316 -8.77 20.15 -8.83
C LYS A 316 -9.68 19.02 -9.30
N THR A 317 -9.39 18.40 -10.44
CA THR A 317 -10.26 17.37 -11.03
C THR A 317 -9.72 15.95 -10.89
N GLY A 318 -8.42 15.78 -10.65
CA GLY A 318 -7.76 14.48 -10.64
C GLY A 318 -7.58 13.86 -12.03
N GLU A 319 -7.84 14.61 -13.10
CA GLU A 319 -7.63 14.16 -14.49
C GLU A 319 -6.14 14.12 -14.82
N ILE A 320 -5.70 13.11 -15.59
CA ILE A 320 -4.37 13.08 -16.19
C ILE A 320 -4.33 14.12 -17.31
N ILE A 321 -3.49 15.14 -17.12
CA ILE A 321 -3.30 16.25 -18.06
C ILE A 321 -1.97 16.16 -18.82
N GLY A 322 -1.05 15.29 -18.40
CA GLY A 322 0.25 15.12 -19.07
C GLY A 322 1.11 13.98 -18.54
N GLY A 323 2.27 13.80 -19.16
CA GLY A 323 3.27 12.79 -18.77
C GLY A 323 3.13 11.46 -19.52
N VAL A 324 3.56 10.37 -18.86
CA VAL A 324 3.67 9.04 -19.51
C VAL A 324 2.38 8.23 -19.49
N LEU A 325 1.35 8.66 -18.76
CA LEU A 325 0.03 8.04 -18.78
C LEU A 325 -0.95 8.93 -19.56
N THR A 326 -1.93 8.29 -20.18
CA THR A 326 -3.08 8.95 -20.80
C THR A 326 -4.33 8.19 -20.42
N GLU A 327 -5.45 8.88 -20.30
CA GLU A 327 -6.73 8.26 -19.97
C GLU A 327 -7.83 8.55 -20.99
N GLY A 328 -8.70 7.55 -21.19
CA GLY A 328 -9.94 7.72 -21.92
C GLY A 328 -11.09 8.20 -21.02
N LYS A 329 -12.22 8.55 -21.64
CA LYS A 329 -13.48 8.89 -20.94
C LYS A 329 -14.15 7.68 -20.33
N MET A 330 -14.80 7.86 -19.16
CA MET A 330 -15.72 6.86 -18.61
C MET A 330 -16.94 6.79 -19.49
N ALA A 331 -17.20 5.60 -20.01
CA ALA A 331 -18.30 5.35 -20.91
C ALA A 331 -19.19 4.25 -20.31
N GLN A 332 -20.48 4.54 -20.22
CA GLN A 332 -21.48 3.49 -20.08
C GLN A 332 -21.79 2.90 -21.46
N ASP A 333 -22.18 1.64 -21.51
CA ASP A 333 -22.67 1.00 -22.72
C ASP A 333 -23.96 1.71 -23.14
N PRO A 334 -23.99 2.32 -24.35
CA PRO A 334 -25.17 3.06 -24.80
C PRO A 334 -26.41 2.17 -24.92
N LYS A 335 -26.24 0.84 -25.07
CA LYS A 335 -27.33 -0.14 -25.15
C LYS A 335 -27.72 -0.71 -23.80
N ASN A 336 -26.84 -0.62 -22.81
CA ASN A 336 -27.07 -1.14 -21.47
C ASN A 336 -26.43 -0.19 -20.45
N LYS A 337 -27.20 0.76 -19.91
CA LYS A 337 -26.71 1.71 -18.92
C LYS A 337 -26.15 1.06 -17.64
N ASN A 338 -26.50 -0.20 -17.39
CA ASN A 338 -25.99 -1.00 -16.27
C ASN A 338 -24.68 -1.73 -16.61
N LYS A 339 -24.17 -1.56 -17.83
CA LYS A 339 -22.87 -2.09 -18.24
C LYS A 339 -21.99 -0.91 -18.54
N ALA A 340 -20.84 -0.88 -17.91
CA ALA A 340 -19.90 0.19 -18.14
C ALA A 340 -18.58 -0.32 -18.69
N PHE A 341 -17.95 0.54 -19.49
CA PHE A 341 -16.64 0.32 -20.05
C PHE A 341 -15.66 1.18 -19.29
N PRO A 342 -14.75 0.55 -18.53
CA PRO A 342 -13.72 1.30 -17.86
C PRO A 342 -12.85 1.96 -18.93
N PRO A 343 -12.46 3.22 -18.78
CA PRO A 343 -11.62 3.85 -19.79
C PRO A 343 -10.27 3.19 -19.88
N ALA A 344 -9.69 3.15 -21.09
CA ALA A 344 -8.32 2.71 -21.24
C ALA A 344 -7.38 3.74 -20.63
N VAL A 345 -6.65 3.37 -19.58
CA VAL A 345 -5.43 4.06 -19.18
C VAL A 345 -4.27 3.44 -19.95
N LYS A 346 -3.57 4.25 -20.75
CA LYS A 346 -2.47 3.83 -21.61
C LYS A 346 -1.16 4.40 -21.12
N TYR A 347 -0.13 3.58 -21.15
CA TYR A 347 1.24 3.96 -20.84
C TYR A 347 2.03 4.19 -22.13
N ASN A 348 2.63 5.37 -22.24
CA ASN A 348 3.41 5.84 -23.38
C ASN A 348 4.88 6.12 -23.02
N GLY A 349 5.30 5.74 -21.81
CA GLY A 349 6.67 5.92 -21.33
C GLY A 349 7.68 5.02 -22.05
N SER A 350 8.94 5.24 -21.73
CA SER A 350 10.09 4.52 -22.26
C SER A 350 10.39 3.21 -21.53
N GLY A 351 9.94 3.09 -20.28
CA GLY A 351 10.09 1.91 -19.46
C GLY A 351 9.22 0.73 -19.89
N VAL A 352 9.21 -0.30 -19.04
CA VAL A 352 8.36 -1.48 -19.20
C VAL A 352 7.21 -1.41 -18.21
N VAL A 353 5.99 -1.65 -18.71
CA VAL A 353 4.80 -1.81 -17.86
C VAL A 353 4.30 -3.24 -17.96
N ILE A 354 4.05 -3.85 -16.81
CA ILE A 354 3.26 -5.08 -16.70
C ILE A 354 1.88 -4.71 -16.17
N ARG A 355 0.84 -5.05 -16.92
CA ARG A 355 -0.54 -4.71 -16.63
C ARG A 355 -1.40 -5.95 -16.51
N ALA A 356 -2.19 -6.04 -15.44
CA ALA A 356 -3.31 -6.97 -15.35
C ALA A 356 -4.57 -6.25 -15.82
N ASP A 357 -5.14 -6.74 -16.93
CA ASP A 357 -6.31 -6.15 -17.56
C ASP A 357 -7.61 -6.59 -16.87
N LYS A 358 -8.37 -5.63 -16.33
CA LYS A 358 -9.81 -5.61 -16.01
C LYS A 358 -10.46 -6.94 -15.57
N SER A 359 -10.79 -7.00 -14.28
CA SER A 359 -11.86 -7.84 -13.74
C SER A 359 -12.89 -6.94 -13.00
N GLY A 360 -14.14 -7.41 -12.89
CA GLY A 360 -15.14 -6.80 -11.98
C GLY A 360 -14.82 -7.06 -10.50
N ASP A 361 -13.87 -7.98 -10.27
CA ASP A 361 -13.19 -8.18 -9.01
C ASP A 361 -11.75 -7.66 -9.11
N LEU A 362 -11.00 -7.70 -8.00
CA LEU A 362 -9.56 -7.42 -8.07
C LEU A 362 -8.92 -8.32 -9.14
N PRO A 363 -8.00 -7.80 -9.98
CA PRO A 363 -7.53 -8.49 -11.18
C PRO A 363 -6.63 -9.70 -10.88
N TYR A 364 -6.68 -10.23 -9.66
CA TYR A 364 -5.80 -11.25 -9.17
C TYR A 364 -6.45 -12.10 -8.08
N GLY A 365 -6.44 -13.40 -8.32
CA GLY A 365 -6.66 -14.44 -7.34
C GLY A 365 -8.10 -14.90 -7.16
N ASP A 366 -8.22 -16.18 -6.82
CA ASP A 366 -9.34 -16.74 -6.07
C ASP A 366 -9.41 -16.03 -4.71
N ILE A 367 -9.85 -14.78 -4.68
CA ILE A 367 -10.50 -14.30 -3.48
C ILE A 367 -11.72 -15.19 -3.39
N GLU A 368 -11.75 -16.10 -2.43
CA GLU A 368 -13.02 -16.68 -1.99
C GLU A 368 -13.91 -15.47 -1.70
N LEU A 369 -14.82 -15.20 -2.63
CA LEU A 369 -15.90 -14.29 -2.43
C LEU A 369 -16.62 -14.78 -1.16
N ARG A 370 -17.33 -13.88 -0.51
CA ARG A 370 -17.93 -14.15 0.81
C ARG A 370 -18.92 -15.34 0.80
N ASP A 371 -19.28 -15.82 -0.38
CA ASP A 371 -20.12 -16.99 -0.66
C ASP A 371 -19.34 -18.28 -1.01
N GLY A 372 -18.00 -18.26 -0.99
CA GLY A 372 -17.13 -19.38 -1.34
C GLY A 372 -16.89 -19.55 -2.84
N SER A 373 -17.33 -18.63 -3.68
CA SER A 373 -17.02 -18.65 -5.11
C SER A 373 -15.67 -17.99 -5.41
N SER A 374 -14.91 -18.56 -6.34
CA SER A 374 -13.65 -17.97 -6.82
C SER A 374 -13.96 -16.93 -7.90
N ALA A 375 -13.58 -15.69 -7.65
CA ALA A 375 -13.63 -14.64 -8.67
C ALA A 375 -12.80 -15.03 -9.90
N PRO A 376 -13.24 -14.69 -11.13
CA PRO A 376 -12.44 -14.94 -12.33
C PRO A 376 -11.14 -14.13 -12.25
N SER A 377 -10.06 -14.83 -11.91
CA SER A 377 -8.70 -14.31 -11.95
C SER A 377 -8.40 -13.84 -13.37
N VAL A 378 -7.84 -12.62 -13.54
CA VAL A 378 -7.30 -12.21 -14.83
C VAL A 378 -6.30 -13.26 -15.26
N THR A 379 -6.56 -13.93 -16.37
CA THR A 379 -5.73 -15.07 -16.81
C THR A 379 -4.45 -14.62 -17.51
N ILE A 380 -4.45 -13.41 -18.08
CA ILE A 380 -3.38 -12.89 -18.92
C ILE A 380 -2.94 -11.49 -18.46
N ALA A 381 -1.64 -11.32 -18.25
CA ALA A 381 -0.97 -10.04 -18.13
C ALA A 381 -0.52 -9.53 -19.50
N THR A 382 -0.59 -8.21 -19.68
CA THR A 382 -0.02 -7.51 -20.82
C THR A 382 1.28 -6.83 -20.40
N VAL A 383 2.40 -7.18 -21.05
CA VAL A 383 3.67 -6.49 -20.90
C VAL A 383 3.92 -5.60 -22.11
N SER A 384 4.10 -4.31 -21.87
CA SER A 384 4.30 -3.30 -22.92
C SER A 384 5.67 -2.62 -22.74
N LYS A 385 6.40 -2.47 -23.84
CA LYS A 385 7.65 -1.69 -23.95
C LYS A 385 7.59 -0.88 -25.23
N LYS A 386 7.96 0.40 -25.18
CA LYS A 386 7.99 1.27 -26.36
C LYS A 386 8.86 0.67 -27.47
N GLY A 387 8.33 0.64 -28.70
CA GLY A 387 9.02 0.05 -29.86
C GLY A 387 8.93 -1.47 -29.97
N HIS A 388 8.28 -2.15 -29.02
CA HIS A 388 8.03 -3.59 -29.07
C HIS A 388 6.54 -3.88 -29.15
N LYS A 389 6.20 -5.05 -29.72
CA LYS A 389 4.83 -5.57 -29.67
C LYS A 389 4.50 -5.97 -28.23
N ASP A 390 3.26 -5.71 -27.81
CA ASP A 390 2.75 -6.18 -26.52
C ASP A 390 2.95 -7.69 -26.37
N CYS A 391 3.55 -8.08 -25.25
CA CYS A 391 3.76 -9.47 -24.87
C CYS A 391 2.63 -9.90 -23.93
N LYS A 392 1.93 -10.97 -24.27
CA LYS A 392 0.87 -11.54 -23.42
C LYS A 392 1.43 -12.75 -22.67
N ILE A 393 1.33 -12.73 -21.34
CA ILE A 393 1.83 -13.81 -20.48
C ILE A 393 0.74 -14.24 -19.48
N PRO A 394 0.71 -15.50 -19.02
CA PRO A 394 -0.22 -15.90 -17.97
C PRO A 394 0.00 -15.08 -16.69
N SER A 395 -1.05 -14.55 -16.08
CA SER A 395 -0.92 -13.75 -14.84
C SER A 395 -0.25 -14.51 -13.70
N LYS A 396 -0.52 -15.82 -13.59
CA LYS A 396 0.13 -16.71 -12.62
C LYS A 396 1.65 -16.81 -12.77
N ASP A 397 2.19 -16.43 -13.94
CA ASP A 397 3.63 -16.42 -14.17
C ASP A 397 4.28 -15.18 -13.55
N ILE A 398 3.51 -14.13 -13.21
CA ILE A 398 3.99 -12.84 -12.64
C ILE A 398 3.58 -12.67 -11.18
N TRP A 399 2.34 -13.02 -10.85
CA TRP A 399 1.76 -12.80 -9.53
C TRP A 399 1.51 -14.11 -8.80
N TYR A 400 1.51 -14.06 -7.47
CA TYR A 400 1.05 -15.13 -6.61
C TYR A 400 0.14 -14.60 -5.50
N ASN A 401 -0.80 -15.45 -5.06
CA ASN A 401 -1.67 -15.15 -3.93
C ASN A 401 -0.97 -15.58 -2.64
N ASP A 402 -0.81 -14.64 -1.71
CA ASP A 402 -0.39 -14.94 -0.36
C ASP A 402 -1.65 -15.15 0.49
N ALA A 403 -2.00 -16.42 0.71
CA ALA A 403 -3.22 -16.80 1.44
C ALA A 403 -3.26 -16.23 2.87
N GLU A 404 -2.11 -16.04 3.50
CA GLU A 404 -2.03 -15.48 4.86
C GLU A 404 -2.29 -13.98 4.87
N LYS A 405 -1.81 -13.27 3.84
CA LYS A 405 -1.94 -11.80 3.75
C LYS A 405 -3.22 -11.36 3.04
N LYS A 406 -3.88 -12.26 2.32
CA LYS A 406 -5.03 -11.93 1.46
C LYS A 406 -4.68 -10.79 0.51
N ASP A 407 -3.46 -10.83 -0.01
CA ASP A 407 -2.91 -9.85 -0.93
C ASP A 407 -2.20 -10.58 -2.07
N VAL A 408 -2.02 -9.87 -3.18
CA VAL A 408 -1.32 -10.39 -4.35
C VAL A 408 -0.05 -9.63 -4.58
N LEU A 409 0.97 -10.44 -4.73
CA LEU A 409 2.36 -10.03 -4.67
C LEU A 409 3.01 -10.49 -5.96
N ILE A 410 3.98 -9.72 -6.43
CA ILE A 410 4.83 -10.18 -7.52
C ILE A 410 5.59 -11.42 -7.04
N ARG A 411 5.75 -12.44 -7.90
CA ARG A 411 6.49 -13.64 -7.54
C ARG A 411 7.89 -13.28 -7.01
N PRO A 412 8.37 -13.90 -5.92
CA PRO A 412 9.63 -13.51 -5.27
C PRO A 412 10.84 -13.50 -6.20
N GLU A 413 10.83 -14.35 -7.23
CA GLU A 413 11.88 -14.41 -8.26
C GLU A 413 12.01 -13.10 -9.07
N TYR A 414 10.98 -12.24 -9.05
CA TYR A 414 10.96 -10.93 -9.71
C TYR A 414 10.97 -9.76 -8.72
N ALA A 415 11.31 -10.03 -7.44
CA ALA A 415 11.49 -8.98 -6.45
C ALA A 415 12.58 -7.98 -6.87
N THR A 416 13.57 -8.43 -7.66
CA THR A 416 14.61 -7.61 -8.26
C THR A 416 14.38 -7.39 -9.76
N ASP A 417 14.87 -6.29 -10.29
CA ASP A 417 14.75 -5.98 -11.73
C ASP A 417 15.56 -6.96 -12.59
N ALA A 418 16.71 -7.44 -12.10
CA ALA A 418 17.52 -8.44 -12.80
C ALA A 418 16.79 -9.79 -12.97
N GLY A 419 16.07 -10.22 -11.92
CA GLY A 419 15.25 -11.43 -11.97
C GLY A 419 14.12 -11.30 -13.00
N LEU A 420 13.44 -10.15 -13.02
CA LEU A 420 12.39 -9.89 -14.00
C LEU A 420 12.94 -9.74 -15.43
N ASP A 421 14.08 -9.07 -15.63
CA ASP A 421 14.72 -8.91 -16.93
C ASP A 421 15.03 -10.27 -17.58
N SER A 422 15.56 -11.19 -16.79
CA SER A 422 15.86 -12.56 -17.25
C SER A 422 14.60 -13.28 -17.72
N PHE A 423 13.49 -13.10 -17.00
CA PHE A 423 12.18 -13.64 -17.37
C PHE A 423 11.64 -13.01 -18.66
N LEU A 424 11.68 -11.67 -18.80
CA LEU A 424 11.17 -10.96 -19.96
C LEU A 424 11.98 -11.25 -21.23
N LYS A 425 13.31 -11.36 -21.13
CA LYS A 425 14.15 -11.81 -22.25
C LYS A 425 13.69 -13.17 -22.77
N LYS A 426 13.43 -14.11 -21.86
CA LYS A 426 12.99 -15.47 -22.20
C LYS A 426 11.56 -15.53 -22.75
N LYS A 427 10.62 -14.78 -22.16
CA LYS A 427 9.19 -14.89 -22.47
C LYS A 427 8.72 -13.91 -23.54
N CYS A 428 9.28 -12.72 -23.55
CA CYS A 428 8.84 -11.60 -24.40
C CYS A 428 9.88 -11.20 -25.46
N GLY A 429 11.11 -11.72 -25.38
CA GLY A 429 12.16 -11.45 -26.37
C GLY A 429 12.76 -10.03 -26.28
N PHE A 430 12.53 -9.32 -25.17
CA PHE A 430 13.13 -8.00 -24.92
C PHE A 430 13.64 -7.88 -23.48
N SER A 431 14.62 -7.00 -23.29
CA SER A 431 15.18 -6.64 -21.97
C SER A 431 14.36 -5.54 -21.30
N LEU A 432 14.45 -5.43 -19.96
CA LEU A 432 14.05 -4.24 -19.22
C LEU A 432 14.89 -3.02 -19.58
N PHE A 433 16.18 -3.23 -19.89
CA PHE A 433 17.14 -2.17 -20.19
C PHE A 433 17.24 -1.86 -21.68
#